data_AF-A0A1B6F1Z6-F1
#
_entry.id   AF-A0A1B6F1Z6-F1
#
_cell.length_a   1.000
_cell.length_b   1.000
_cell.length_c   1.000
_cell.angle_alpha   90.00
_cell.angle_beta   90.00
_cell.angle_gamma   90.00
#
_symmetry.space_group_name_H-M   'P 1'
#
loop_
_entity.id
_entity.type
_entity.pdbx_description
1 polymer ?
#
loop_
_entity_poly.entity_id
_entity_poly.type
_entity_poly.pdbx_seq_one_letter_code
_entity_poly.pdbx_strand_id
1 'polypeptide(L)'
;MEQLEDGLYQFFTQISHLCFDKGQELIDKEKESAPAGPYKTLLNQMPNLITAERSYINLGFVTTKNKIFLRKDNSVRSLYEGLRSELTRLEETSGSDVVSSVASQTCRYINARLQLIDVYEKMYAMGISNKMMKYEELLSLVEAVIDLHSLALTHVALTALKTAISLECEILMLLLRAQMDLQNWRFLSTLLNLHGANTRISAWEKILQNRDSWKLGFGASFLKVNALPPLVQWLVKLKMSIVNKFTLYFHHTLMQQTTPIEFKAICSKHNIDGFHKLQGLQRRYDAMTVMLLFDPAGVSDYGPAYQSPSHIEAKSAEPYIIMVYCPIKLLEQLPTISKAISEKSADLAAMDRVVCCYSTKDQSSYFMTSLDPRVTLVFVFDSKKDEKETSLCKNIMELSVQLRTSNSVFCKLKLNNK
;
A
#
# COMPACT_ATOMS: atom_id res chain seq x y z
N MET A 1 -29.16 18.78 25.72
CA MET A 1 -28.77 17.58 24.94
C MET A 1 -28.13 17.98 23.62
N GLU A 2 -28.76 18.82 22.78
CA GLU A 2 -28.16 19.29 21.51
C GLU A 2 -26.76 19.92 21.65
N GLN A 3 -26.53 20.79 22.64
CA GLN A 3 -25.19 21.37 22.87
C GLN A 3 -24.11 20.35 23.26
N LEU A 4 -24.48 19.25 23.92
CA LEU A 4 -23.54 18.19 24.35
C LEU A 4 -23.12 17.33 23.16
N GLU A 5 -24.07 17.06 22.25
CA GLU A 5 -23.80 16.32 21.01
C GLU A 5 -22.95 17.14 20.03
N ASP A 6 -23.13 18.47 19.99
CA ASP A 6 -22.29 19.37 19.18
C ASP A 6 -20.83 19.37 19.65
N GLY A 7 -20.56 19.42 20.96
CA GLY A 7 -19.21 19.32 21.51
C GLY A 7 -18.50 18.02 21.12
N LEU A 8 -19.18 16.87 21.24
CA LEU A 8 -18.65 15.57 20.82
C LEU A 8 -18.45 15.49 19.30
N TYR A 9 -19.39 16.01 18.50
CA TYR A 9 -19.26 16.06 17.05
C TYR A 9 -18.03 16.86 16.61
N GLN A 10 -17.82 18.04 17.20
CA GLN A 10 -16.65 18.87 16.93
C GLN A 10 -15.36 18.16 17.34
N PHE A 11 -15.33 17.52 18.51
CA PHE A 11 -14.20 16.72 18.97
C PHE A 11 -13.85 15.62 17.96
N PHE A 12 -14.80 14.75 17.61
CA PHE A 12 -14.57 13.64 16.69
C PHE A 12 -14.16 14.12 15.28
N THR A 13 -14.66 15.28 14.86
CA THR A 13 -14.21 15.95 13.61
C THR A 13 -12.75 16.40 13.69
N GLN A 14 -12.28 16.90 14.83
CA GLN A 14 -10.85 17.20 15.00
C GLN A 14 -10.00 15.92 14.98
N ILE A 15 -10.48 14.82 15.58
CA ILE A 15 -9.78 13.53 15.56
C ILE A 15 -9.68 12.99 14.12
N SER A 16 -10.75 13.01 13.33
CA SER A 16 -10.72 12.57 11.93
C SER A 16 -9.77 13.39 11.06
N HIS A 17 -9.58 14.67 11.38
CA HIS A 17 -8.63 15.55 10.70
C HIS A 17 -7.21 15.49 11.28
N LEU A 18 -6.97 14.62 12.28
CA LEU A 18 -5.69 14.50 12.98
C LEU A 18 -5.24 15.80 13.67
N CYS A 19 -6.21 16.66 14.03
CA CYS A 19 -6.04 17.90 14.77
C CYS A 19 -6.09 17.62 16.28
N PHE A 20 -5.24 16.72 16.75
CA PHE A 20 -5.28 16.19 18.11
C PHE A 20 -5.17 17.24 19.21
N ASP A 21 -4.37 18.30 19.00
CA ASP A 21 -4.18 19.36 19.99
C ASP A 21 -5.47 20.19 20.15
N LYS A 22 -6.14 20.54 19.04
CA LYS A 22 -7.47 21.19 19.06
C LYS A 22 -8.53 20.29 19.68
N GLY A 23 -8.48 18.98 19.38
CA GLY A 23 -9.36 18.01 20.02
C GLY A 23 -9.18 17.98 21.54
N GLN A 24 -7.94 18.08 22.03
CA GLN A 24 -7.63 18.15 23.46
C GLN A 24 -8.20 19.42 24.10
N GLU A 25 -7.98 20.59 23.48
CA GLU A 25 -8.52 21.88 23.94
C GLU A 25 -10.06 21.86 24.04
N LEU A 26 -10.74 21.28 23.05
CA LEU A 26 -12.21 21.15 23.06
C LEU A 26 -12.68 20.28 24.25
N ILE A 27 -12.03 19.15 24.49
CA ILE A 27 -12.40 18.26 25.60
C ILE A 27 -12.15 18.91 26.95
N ASP A 28 -11.05 19.64 27.11
CA ASP A 28 -10.74 20.29 28.38
C ASP A 28 -11.75 21.41 28.68
N LYS A 29 -12.13 22.19 27.66
CA LYS A 29 -13.21 23.18 27.77
C LYS A 29 -14.57 22.55 28.12
N GLU A 30 -14.94 21.46 27.46
CA GLU A 30 -16.19 20.73 27.73
C GLU A 30 -16.21 20.11 29.15
N LYS A 31 -15.05 19.68 29.67
CA LYS A 31 -14.96 19.13 31.04
C LYS A 31 -15.18 20.18 32.13
N GLU A 32 -14.76 21.42 31.88
CA GLU A 32 -14.96 22.54 32.80
C GLU A 32 -16.45 22.89 32.93
N SER A 33 -17.19 22.87 31.82
CA SER A 33 -18.62 23.16 31.79
C SER A 33 -19.51 21.96 32.16
N ALA A 34 -19.02 20.72 32.00
CA ALA A 34 -19.81 19.52 32.24
C ALA A 34 -20.07 19.24 33.74
N PRO A 35 -21.34 19.00 34.14
CA PRO A 35 -21.67 18.59 35.50
C PRO A 35 -21.15 17.19 35.80
N ALA A 36 -21.00 16.85 37.08
CA ALA A 36 -20.65 15.49 37.48
C ALA A 36 -21.70 14.49 36.97
N GLY A 37 -21.26 13.41 36.34
CA GLY A 37 -22.15 12.40 35.78
C GLY A 37 -21.54 11.63 34.60
N PRO A 38 -22.35 10.77 33.96
CA PRO A 38 -21.88 9.87 32.90
C PRO A 38 -21.25 10.59 31.70
N TYR A 39 -21.77 11.75 31.32
CA TYR A 39 -21.19 12.56 30.24
C TYR A 39 -19.79 13.07 30.59
N LYS A 40 -19.56 13.55 31.82
CA LYS A 40 -18.22 13.94 32.27
C LYS A 40 -17.27 12.75 32.33
N THR A 41 -17.77 11.58 32.72
CA THR A 41 -16.99 10.33 32.65
C THR A 41 -16.62 9.96 31.22
N LEU A 42 -17.52 10.13 30.24
CA LEU A 42 -17.21 9.95 28.81
C LEU A 42 -16.09 10.90 28.35
N LEU A 43 -16.22 12.20 28.67
CA LEU A 43 -15.20 13.20 28.33
C LEU A 43 -13.83 12.88 28.94
N ASN A 44 -13.80 12.28 30.13
CA ASN A 44 -12.55 11.85 30.77
C ASN A 44 -11.83 10.75 29.99
N GLN A 45 -12.52 9.98 29.15
CA GLN A 45 -11.92 8.93 28.32
C GLN A 45 -11.41 9.44 26.96
N MET A 46 -11.91 10.57 26.46
CA MET A 46 -11.56 11.09 25.14
C MET A 46 -10.05 11.39 24.93
N PRO A 47 -9.27 11.85 25.93
CA PRO A 47 -7.81 11.97 25.78
C PRO A 47 -7.09 10.65 25.50
N ASN A 48 -7.61 9.53 25.99
CA ASN A 48 -7.06 8.21 25.69
C ASN A 48 -7.27 7.87 24.20
N LEU A 49 -8.40 8.27 23.61
CA LEU A 49 -8.64 8.13 22.17
C LEU A 49 -7.67 8.95 21.34
N ILE A 50 -7.42 10.22 21.71
CA ILE A 50 -6.40 11.07 21.07
C ILE A 50 -5.04 10.36 21.07
N THR A 51 -4.66 9.79 22.22
CA THR A 51 -3.36 9.16 22.41
C THR A 51 -3.24 7.90 21.54
N ALA A 52 -4.28 7.07 21.50
CA ALA A 52 -4.34 5.89 20.66
C ALA A 52 -4.28 6.23 19.15
N GLU A 53 -5.11 7.17 18.68
CA GLU A 53 -5.14 7.60 17.27
C GLU A 53 -3.82 8.25 16.82
N ARG A 54 -3.22 9.08 17.68
CA ARG A 54 -1.90 9.66 17.39
C ARG A 54 -0.84 8.59 17.24
N SER A 55 -0.87 7.56 18.08
CA SER A 55 0.08 6.46 17.99
C SER A 55 -0.18 5.58 16.76
N TYR A 56 -1.45 5.33 16.43
CA TYR A 56 -1.88 4.60 15.24
C TYR A 56 -1.40 5.27 13.95
N ILE A 57 -1.68 6.56 13.74
CA ILE A 57 -1.30 7.26 12.50
C ILE A 57 0.24 7.35 12.32
N ASN A 58 0.97 7.27 13.44
CA ASN A 58 2.42 7.20 13.46
C ASN A 58 2.97 5.77 13.34
N LEU A 59 2.13 4.79 12.98
CA LEU A 59 2.50 3.38 12.79
C LEU A 59 3.08 2.74 14.06
N GLY A 60 2.67 3.20 15.24
CA GLY A 60 3.16 2.72 16.54
C GLY A 60 2.82 1.25 16.87
N PHE A 61 2.04 0.58 16.03
CA PHE A 61 1.70 -0.84 16.15
C PHE A 61 2.68 -1.77 15.42
N VAL A 62 3.41 -1.29 14.40
CA VAL A 62 4.41 -2.10 13.66
C VAL A 62 5.82 -2.00 14.26
N THR A 63 6.00 -1.15 15.28
CA THR A 63 7.25 -1.06 16.04
C THR A 63 7.37 -2.26 16.97
N THR A 64 8.25 -3.21 16.62
CA THR A 64 8.53 -4.36 17.48
C THR A 64 8.91 -3.88 18.88
N LYS A 65 8.23 -4.45 19.88
CA LYS A 65 8.51 -4.29 21.31
C LYS A 65 10.02 -4.25 21.53
N ASN A 66 10.56 -3.10 21.93
CA ASN A 66 11.80 -3.09 22.68
C ASN A 66 11.51 -3.84 23.98
N LYS A 67 11.68 -5.17 23.98
CA LYS A 67 11.68 -6.04 25.15
C LYS A 67 12.95 -5.79 25.98
N ILE A 68 13.31 -4.54 26.18
CA ILE A 68 14.44 -4.12 27.01
C ILE A 68 13.79 -3.34 28.15
N PHE A 69 13.60 -4.05 29.26
CA PHE A 69 13.06 -3.67 30.57
C PHE A 69 11.53 -3.70 30.79
N LEU A 70 11.20 -4.23 31.96
CA LEU A 70 9.91 -4.42 32.64
C LEU A 70 9.02 -3.15 32.67
N ARG A 71 8.56 -2.66 31.52
CA ARG A 71 7.54 -1.60 31.44
C ARG A 71 6.24 -2.19 30.90
N LYS A 72 5.13 -1.79 31.54
CA LYS A 72 3.74 -2.04 31.14
C LYS A 72 3.61 -1.94 29.62
N ASP A 73 2.99 -2.94 29.00
CA ASP A 73 2.79 -3.04 27.54
C ASP A 73 1.99 -1.80 27.07
N ASN A 74 2.67 -0.73 26.63
CA ASN A 74 2.08 0.51 26.12
C ASN A 74 1.97 0.48 24.58
N SER A 75 1.61 -0.68 24.04
CA SER A 75 1.33 -0.83 22.61
C SER A 75 0.08 -0.03 22.21
N VAL A 76 -0.03 0.33 20.93
CA VAL A 76 -1.27 0.95 20.39
C VAL A 76 -2.49 0.08 20.67
N ARG A 77 -2.31 -1.24 20.59
CA ARG A 77 -3.35 -2.25 20.86
C ARG A 77 -3.87 -2.16 22.29
N SER A 78 -2.97 -2.13 23.26
CA SER A 78 -3.34 -2.02 24.68
C SER A 78 -3.95 -0.66 25.04
N LEU A 79 -3.59 0.43 24.35
CA LEU A 79 -4.27 1.72 24.48
C LEU A 79 -5.74 1.62 24.02
N TYR A 80 -5.98 1.03 22.86
CA TYR A 80 -7.33 0.81 22.34
C TYR A 80 -8.15 -0.16 23.20
N GLU A 81 -7.58 -1.29 23.61
CA GLU A 81 -8.26 -2.28 24.46
C GLU A 81 -8.60 -1.73 25.84
N GLY A 82 -7.69 -0.95 26.44
CA GLY A 82 -7.94 -0.26 27.70
C GLY A 82 -9.09 0.74 27.58
N LEU A 83 -9.06 1.59 26.55
CA LEU A 83 -10.15 2.53 26.28
C LEU A 83 -11.49 1.81 26.02
N ARG A 84 -11.49 0.75 25.22
CA ARG A 84 -12.70 -0.04 24.93
C ARG A 84 -13.32 -0.59 26.22
N SER A 85 -12.50 -1.13 27.12
CA SER A 85 -12.96 -1.70 28.39
C SER A 85 -13.63 -0.63 29.27
N GLU A 86 -13.05 0.57 29.33
CA GLU A 86 -13.62 1.70 30.08
C GLU A 86 -14.94 2.20 29.48
N LEU A 87 -15.03 2.26 28.15
CA LEU A 87 -16.25 2.66 27.44
C LEU A 87 -17.37 1.61 27.54
N THR A 88 -17.06 0.31 27.49
CA THR A 88 -18.05 -0.75 27.72
C THR A 88 -18.63 -0.67 29.13
N ARG A 89 -17.79 -0.46 30.15
CA ARG A 89 -18.29 -0.24 31.52
C ARG A 89 -19.17 1.01 31.61
N LEU A 90 -18.82 2.08 30.89
CA LEU A 90 -19.62 3.29 30.86
C LEU A 90 -20.97 3.07 30.16
N GLU A 91 -21.01 2.32 29.07
CA GLU A 91 -22.24 1.94 28.37
C GLU A 91 -23.24 1.22 29.31
N GLU A 92 -22.75 0.31 30.15
CA GLU A 92 -23.56 -0.45 31.11
C GLU A 92 -24.05 0.39 32.31
N THR A 93 -23.32 1.45 32.67
CA THR A 93 -23.55 2.21 33.92
C THR A 93 -24.12 3.61 33.71
N SER A 94 -24.17 4.13 32.48
CA SER A 94 -24.47 5.54 32.23
C SER A 94 -25.92 5.94 32.52
N GLY A 95 -26.90 5.03 32.35
CA GLY A 95 -28.33 5.36 32.40
C GLY A 95 -28.79 6.45 31.40
N SER A 96 -27.92 6.86 30.47
CA SER A 96 -28.15 7.93 29.50
C SER A 96 -28.01 7.38 28.09
N ASP A 97 -29.11 7.41 27.32
CA ASP A 97 -29.16 6.83 25.98
C ASP A 97 -28.09 7.41 25.04
N VAL A 98 -27.81 8.72 25.14
CA VAL A 98 -26.78 9.40 24.33
C VAL A 98 -25.38 8.93 24.71
N VAL A 99 -25.05 8.88 26.01
CA VAL A 99 -23.72 8.47 26.48
C VAL A 99 -23.47 6.99 26.17
N SER A 100 -24.45 6.12 26.43
CA SER A 100 -24.35 4.70 26.06
C SER A 100 -24.23 4.51 24.56
N SER A 101 -25.01 5.24 23.74
CA SER A 101 -24.91 5.17 22.28
C SER A 101 -23.53 5.61 21.77
N VAL A 102 -23.01 6.74 22.24
CA VAL A 102 -21.68 7.23 21.83
C VAL A 102 -20.59 6.26 22.28
N ALA A 103 -20.61 5.81 23.54
CA ALA A 103 -19.63 4.85 24.07
C ALA A 103 -19.62 3.53 23.27
N SER A 104 -20.81 2.96 23.03
CA SER A 104 -20.99 1.73 22.26
C SER A 104 -20.44 1.86 20.83
N GLN A 105 -20.77 2.98 20.15
CA GLN A 105 -20.30 3.22 18.79
C GLN A 105 -18.81 3.54 18.72
N THR A 106 -18.25 4.23 19.73
CA THR A 106 -16.79 4.39 19.85
C THR A 106 -16.10 3.04 20.05
N CYS A 107 -16.68 2.11 20.82
CA CYS A 107 -16.16 0.74 20.93
C CYS A 107 -16.14 0.02 19.57
N ARG A 108 -17.17 0.19 18.74
CA ARG A 108 -17.19 -0.36 17.37
C ARG A 108 -16.11 0.25 16.48
N TYR A 109 -15.88 1.56 16.57
CA TYR A 109 -14.78 2.24 15.90
C TYR A 109 -13.41 1.68 16.34
N ILE A 110 -13.23 1.48 17.65
CA ILE A 110 -11.99 0.89 18.20
C ILE A 110 -11.77 -0.53 17.67
N ASN A 111 -12.81 -1.34 17.56
CA ASN A 111 -12.70 -2.69 16.99
C ASN A 111 -12.24 -2.65 15.53
N ALA A 112 -12.77 -1.72 14.74
CA ALA A 112 -12.36 -1.53 13.35
C ALA A 112 -10.86 -1.14 13.25
N ARG A 113 -10.39 -0.25 14.14
CA ARG A 113 -8.96 0.10 14.25
C ARG A 113 -8.09 -1.09 14.61
N LEU A 114 -8.51 -1.92 15.55
CA LEU A 114 -7.79 -3.14 15.93
C LEU A 114 -7.67 -4.12 14.75
N GLN A 115 -8.73 -4.28 13.97
CA GLN A 115 -8.70 -5.12 12.75
C GLN A 115 -7.79 -4.52 11.66
N LEU A 116 -7.76 -3.20 11.50
CA LEU A 116 -6.81 -2.57 10.59
C LEU A 116 -5.36 -2.75 11.04
N ILE A 117 -5.09 -2.72 12.35
CA ILE A 117 -3.76 -3.09 12.89
C ILE A 117 -3.38 -4.50 12.43
N ASP A 118 -4.29 -5.47 12.53
CA ASP A 118 -4.07 -6.84 12.05
C ASP A 118 -3.75 -6.90 10.55
N VAL A 119 -4.49 -6.14 9.74
CA VAL A 119 -4.24 -6.03 8.29
C VAL A 119 -2.82 -5.52 8.03
N TYR A 120 -2.41 -4.42 8.66
CA TYR A 120 -1.09 -3.84 8.47
C TYR A 120 0.05 -4.72 9.01
N GLU A 121 -0.13 -5.36 10.17
CA GLU A 121 0.84 -6.31 10.71
C GLU A 121 1.04 -7.50 9.77
N LYS A 122 -0.06 -8.03 9.19
CA LYS A 122 0.00 -9.11 8.20
C LYS A 122 0.68 -8.68 6.91
N MET A 123 0.37 -7.48 6.41
CA MET A 123 1.06 -6.87 5.28
C MET A 123 2.57 -6.78 5.50
N TYR A 124 2.99 -6.32 6.69
CA TYR A 124 4.40 -6.24 7.07
C TYR A 124 5.05 -7.63 7.14
N ALA A 125 4.41 -8.59 7.80
CA ALA A 125 4.88 -9.97 7.93
C ALA A 125 5.07 -10.65 6.56
N MET A 126 4.12 -10.45 5.63
CA MET A 126 4.27 -10.91 4.25
C MET A 126 5.42 -10.20 3.54
N GLY A 127 5.54 -8.88 3.70
CA GLY A 127 6.59 -8.07 3.08
C GLY A 127 8.02 -8.46 3.46
N ILE A 128 8.24 -8.92 4.70
CA ILE A 128 9.58 -9.37 5.16
C ILE A 128 9.90 -10.81 4.76
N SER A 129 8.91 -11.61 4.36
CA SER A 129 9.11 -13.03 4.04
C SER A 129 9.89 -13.28 2.75
N ASN A 130 10.08 -12.25 1.92
CA ASN A 130 10.67 -12.31 0.57
C ASN A 130 9.98 -13.32 -0.38
N LYS A 131 8.75 -13.74 -0.05
CA LYS A 131 7.90 -14.58 -0.88
C LYS A 131 6.91 -13.74 -1.67
N MET A 132 6.25 -14.38 -2.64
CA MET A 132 5.12 -13.80 -3.35
C MET A 132 4.05 -13.28 -2.37
N MET A 133 3.62 -12.05 -2.58
CA MET A 133 2.53 -11.46 -1.81
C MET A 133 1.22 -12.14 -2.19
N LYS A 134 0.38 -12.42 -1.18
CA LYS A 134 -0.99 -12.94 -1.38
C LYS A 134 -1.96 -11.78 -1.28
N TYR A 135 -2.08 -10.99 -2.34
CA TYR A 135 -2.90 -9.77 -2.32
C TYR A 135 -4.39 -10.06 -2.14
N GLU A 136 -4.88 -11.20 -2.64
CA GLU A 136 -6.25 -11.68 -2.49
C GLU A 136 -6.63 -11.85 -1.02
N GLU A 137 -5.72 -12.44 -0.24
CA GLU A 137 -5.89 -12.66 1.20
C GLU A 137 -5.93 -11.34 1.97
N LEU A 138 -5.07 -10.38 1.59
CA LEU A 138 -5.06 -9.05 2.20
C LEU A 138 -6.31 -8.24 1.83
N LEU A 139 -6.75 -8.33 0.57
CA LEU A 139 -7.94 -7.65 0.08
C LEU A 139 -9.18 -8.14 0.82
N SER A 140 -9.33 -9.46 0.97
CA SER A 140 -10.44 -10.08 1.71
C SER A 140 -10.54 -9.58 3.15
N LEU A 141 -9.40 -9.34 3.82
CA LEU A 141 -9.39 -8.78 5.17
C LEU A 141 -9.85 -7.33 5.20
N VAL A 142 -9.42 -6.51 4.24
CA VAL A 142 -9.87 -5.10 4.14
C VAL A 142 -11.37 -5.03 3.84
N GLU A 143 -11.85 -5.87 2.93
CA GLU A 143 -13.28 -5.97 2.60
C GLU A 143 -14.10 -6.40 3.81
N ALA A 144 -13.63 -7.38 4.59
CA ALA A 144 -14.29 -7.77 5.83
C ALA A 144 -14.40 -6.63 6.86
N VAL A 145 -13.38 -5.78 6.99
CA VAL A 145 -13.43 -4.59 7.86
C VAL A 145 -14.49 -3.60 7.34
N ILE A 146 -14.52 -3.36 6.02
CA ILE A 146 -15.51 -2.47 5.40
C ILE A 146 -16.92 -3.00 5.66
N ASP A 147 -17.17 -4.27 5.37
CA ASP A 147 -18.50 -4.87 5.48
C ASP A 147 -19.00 -4.83 6.94
N LEU A 148 -18.15 -5.20 7.89
CA LEU A 148 -18.50 -5.23 9.31
C LEU A 148 -18.79 -3.84 9.88
N HIS A 149 -18.13 -2.79 9.36
CA HIS A 149 -18.19 -1.44 9.95
C HIS A 149 -18.94 -0.40 9.11
N SER A 150 -19.34 -0.73 7.89
CA SER A 150 -20.09 0.15 6.97
C SER A 150 -21.36 0.76 7.58
N LEU A 151 -22.06 0.00 8.42
CA LEU A 151 -23.29 0.41 9.10
C LEU A 151 -23.14 0.54 10.63
N ALA A 152 -21.92 0.33 11.16
CA ALA A 152 -21.72 0.22 12.61
C ALA A 152 -21.77 1.57 13.34
N LEU A 153 -21.47 2.66 12.63
CA LEU A 153 -21.40 4.04 13.12
C LEU A 153 -22.56 4.83 12.50
N THR A 154 -23.59 5.11 13.30
CA THR A 154 -24.84 5.78 12.88
C THR A 154 -25.11 7.07 13.66
N HIS A 155 -24.51 7.24 14.85
CA HIS A 155 -24.67 8.43 15.65
C HIS A 155 -23.97 9.61 14.98
N VAL A 156 -24.66 10.75 14.88
CA VAL A 156 -24.22 11.92 14.12
C VAL A 156 -22.82 12.40 14.56
N ALA A 157 -22.55 12.42 15.87
CA ALA A 157 -21.25 12.78 16.42
C ALA A 157 -20.07 11.96 15.86
N LEU A 158 -20.27 10.70 15.48
CA LEU A 158 -19.19 9.82 14.98
C LEU A 158 -19.08 9.79 13.45
N THR A 159 -19.89 10.56 12.72
CA THR A 159 -19.90 10.58 11.24
C THR A 159 -18.51 10.89 10.67
N ALA A 160 -17.79 11.81 11.28
CA ALA A 160 -16.45 12.20 10.83
C ALA A 160 -15.43 11.04 10.99
N LEU A 161 -15.49 10.30 12.10
CA LEU A 161 -14.67 9.10 12.31
C LEU A 161 -15.02 7.99 11.31
N LYS A 162 -16.31 7.78 11.04
CA LYS A 162 -16.77 6.83 10.02
C LYS A 162 -16.20 7.15 8.66
N THR A 163 -16.24 8.42 8.25
CA THR A 163 -15.68 8.86 6.98
C THR A 163 -14.17 8.64 6.92
N ALA A 164 -13.45 8.92 8.01
CA ALA A 164 -12.00 8.73 8.07
C ALA A 164 -11.59 7.26 7.92
N ILE A 165 -12.23 6.34 8.64
CA ILE A 165 -11.91 4.91 8.53
C ILE A 165 -12.33 4.32 7.18
N SER A 166 -13.47 4.76 6.63
CA SER A 166 -13.93 4.35 5.29
C SER A 166 -12.93 4.78 4.23
N LEU A 167 -12.44 6.02 4.30
CA LEU A 167 -11.43 6.56 3.39
C LEU A 167 -10.13 5.73 3.42
N GLU A 168 -9.64 5.38 4.60
CA GLU A 168 -8.44 4.54 4.76
C GLU A 168 -8.63 3.15 4.15
N CYS A 169 -9.75 2.49 4.46
CA CYS A 169 -10.08 1.17 3.92
C CYS A 169 -10.23 1.20 2.39
N GLU A 170 -10.92 2.21 1.86
CA GLU A 170 -11.10 2.38 0.41
C GLU A 170 -9.77 2.58 -0.31
N ILE A 171 -8.86 3.38 0.25
CA ILE A 171 -7.51 3.57 -0.31
C ILE A 171 -6.75 2.24 -0.32
N LEU A 172 -6.75 1.49 0.78
CA LEU A 172 -6.10 0.17 0.86
C LEU A 172 -6.68 -0.80 -0.18
N MET A 173 -8.00 -0.89 -0.25
CA MET A 173 -8.72 -1.75 -1.19
C MET A 173 -8.34 -1.43 -2.64
N LEU A 174 -8.36 -0.15 -3.03
CA LEU A 174 -7.99 0.29 -4.38
C LEU A 174 -6.52 -0.01 -4.71
N LEU A 175 -5.60 0.21 -3.77
CA LEU A 175 -4.18 -0.08 -3.97
C LEU A 175 -3.90 -1.60 -4.08
N LEU A 176 -4.57 -2.42 -3.26
CA LEU A 176 -4.45 -3.88 -3.32
C LEU A 176 -5.06 -4.44 -4.61
N ARG A 177 -6.23 -3.94 -5.04
CA ARG A 177 -6.82 -4.30 -6.34
C ARG A 177 -5.92 -3.91 -7.51
N ALA A 178 -5.31 -2.71 -7.47
CA ALA A 178 -4.33 -2.31 -8.46
C ALA A 178 -3.13 -3.27 -8.53
N GLN A 179 -2.62 -3.77 -7.40
CA GLN A 179 -1.57 -4.81 -7.40
C GLN A 179 -2.04 -6.12 -8.05
N MET A 180 -3.25 -6.58 -7.70
CA MET A 180 -3.83 -7.80 -8.26
C MET A 180 -4.07 -7.70 -9.77
N ASP A 181 -4.56 -6.56 -10.24
CA ASP A 181 -4.76 -6.32 -11.66
C ASP A 181 -3.43 -6.24 -12.41
N LEU A 182 -2.41 -5.64 -11.80
CA LEU A 182 -1.08 -5.48 -12.38
C LEU A 182 -0.34 -6.81 -12.55
N GLN A 183 -0.40 -7.72 -11.57
CA GLN A 183 0.16 -9.08 -11.69
C GLN A 183 -0.55 -9.94 -12.75
N ASN A 184 -1.79 -9.58 -13.11
CA ASN A 184 -2.57 -10.21 -14.18
C ASN A 184 -2.52 -9.41 -15.50
N TRP A 185 -1.64 -8.40 -15.57
CA TRP A 185 -1.43 -7.54 -16.73
C TRP A 185 -2.72 -6.89 -17.28
N ARG A 186 -3.58 -6.38 -16.39
CA ARG A 186 -4.84 -5.71 -16.75
C ARG A 186 -4.68 -4.20 -16.76
N PHE A 187 -4.49 -3.60 -17.93
CA PHE A 187 -4.21 -2.17 -18.06
C PHE A 187 -5.30 -1.28 -17.46
N LEU A 188 -6.54 -1.37 -17.96
CA LEU A 188 -7.61 -0.44 -17.61
C LEU A 188 -8.00 -0.53 -16.13
N SER A 189 -8.20 -1.74 -15.61
CA SER A 189 -8.56 -1.95 -14.20
C SER A 189 -7.49 -1.41 -13.26
N THR A 190 -6.20 -1.64 -13.58
CA THR A 190 -5.09 -1.07 -12.81
C THR A 190 -5.12 0.47 -12.83
N LEU A 191 -5.32 1.07 -14.00
CA LEU A 191 -5.37 2.53 -14.18
C LEU A 191 -6.52 3.16 -13.38
N LEU A 192 -7.72 2.58 -13.45
CA LEU A 192 -8.90 3.06 -12.73
C LEU A 192 -8.72 2.97 -11.21
N ASN A 193 -8.19 1.84 -10.72
CA ASN A 193 -7.91 1.65 -9.30
C ASN A 193 -6.84 2.64 -8.80
N LEU A 194 -5.76 2.86 -9.58
CA LEU A 194 -4.73 3.86 -9.26
C LEU A 194 -5.27 5.28 -9.24
N HIS A 195 -6.12 5.64 -10.21
CA HIS A 195 -6.76 6.95 -10.25
C HIS A 195 -7.67 7.16 -9.03
N GLY A 196 -8.51 6.16 -8.73
CA GLY A 196 -9.40 6.19 -7.56
C GLY A 196 -8.64 6.35 -6.24
N ALA A 197 -7.52 5.64 -6.07
CA ALA A 197 -6.66 5.75 -4.90
C ALA A 197 -5.99 7.13 -4.84
N ASN A 198 -5.49 7.65 -5.97
CA ASN A 198 -4.87 8.96 -6.04
C ASN A 198 -5.84 10.08 -5.64
N THR A 199 -7.07 10.06 -6.16
CA THR A 199 -8.10 11.06 -5.85
C THR A 199 -8.42 11.09 -4.35
N ARG A 200 -8.54 9.93 -3.71
CA ARG A 200 -8.79 9.80 -2.27
C ARG A 200 -7.61 10.26 -1.41
N ILE A 201 -6.39 9.83 -1.76
CA ILE A 201 -5.17 10.26 -1.07
C ILE A 201 -5.02 11.77 -1.17
N SER A 202 -5.19 12.36 -2.36
CA SER A 202 -5.09 13.81 -2.54
C SER A 202 -6.19 14.57 -1.80
N ALA A 203 -7.40 14.02 -1.69
CA ALA A 203 -8.44 14.59 -0.83
C ALA A 203 -8.02 14.57 0.65
N TRP A 204 -7.45 13.46 1.12
CA TRP A 204 -6.92 13.37 2.49
C TRP A 204 -5.78 14.36 2.73
N GLU A 205 -4.83 14.47 1.81
CA GLU A 205 -3.72 15.42 1.90
C GLU A 205 -4.22 16.88 2.00
N LYS A 206 -5.24 17.26 1.25
CA LYS A 206 -5.85 18.60 1.33
C LYS A 206 -6.45 18.89 2.70
N ILE A 207 -7.14 17.92 3.30
CA ILE A 207 -7.67 18.04 4.68
C ILE A 207 -6.52 18.30 5.66
N LEU A 208 -5.40 17.58 5.49
CA LEU A 208 -4.22 17.71 6.36
C LEU A 208 -3.44 19.00 6.14
N GLN A 209 -3.37 19.52 4.91
CA GLN A 209 -2.72 20.82 4.63
C GLN A 209 -3.50 21.98 5.25
N ASN A 210 -4.83 21.90 5.29
CA ASN A 210 -5.69 22.89 5.95
C ASN A 210 -5.51 22.92 7.48
N ARG A 211 -4.88 21.91 8.09
CA ARG A 211 -4.49 21.91 9.51
C ARG A 211 -3.44 22.98 9.82
N ASP A 212 -2.47 23.15 8.93
CA ASP A 212 -1.24 23.90 9.20
C ASP A 212 -1.35 25.39 8.83
N SER A 213 -2.45 25.82 8.18
CA SER A 213 -2.70 27.22 7.79
C SER A 213 -2.90 28.18 8.97
N TRP A 214 -3.07 27.67 10.19
CA TRP A 214 -3.24 28.47 11.41
C TRP A 214 -1.92 28.72 12.18
N LYS A 215 -0.81 28.09 11.80
CA LYS A 215 0.52 28.32 12.40
C LYS A 215 1.31 29.43 11.70
N LEU A 216 0.64 30.50 11.27
CA LEU A 216 1.26 31.76 10.83
C LEU A 216 1.56 32.67 12.03
N GLY A 217 2.20 32.11 13.06
CA GLY A 217 2.84 32.86 14.14
C GLY A 217 4.27 33.19 13.74
N PHE A 218 4.61 34.48 13.75
CA PHE A 218 5.90 35.03 13.36
C PHE A 218 7.07 34.32 14.08
N GLY A 219 7.90 33.60 13.31
CA GLY A 219 9.17 33.03 13.75
C GLY A 219 9.15 31.50 13.91
N ALA A 220 9.91 30.80 13.04
CA ALA A 220 10.41 29.41 13.16
C ALA A 220 9.95 28.32 12.16
N SER A 221 9.32 28.64 11.01
CA SER A 221 8.92 27.62 10.01
C SER A 221 9.77 27.51 8.73
N PHE A 222 10.98 28.06 8.68
CA PHE A 222 11.82 27.95 7.46
C PHE A 222 12.50 26.58 7.25
N LEU A 223 12.37 25.61 8.18
CA LEU A 223 13.06 24.30 8.08
C LEU A 223 12.23 23.05 8.40
N LYS A 224 10.90 23.14 8.57
CA LYS A 224 10.04 21.95 8.67
C LYS A 224 9.14 21.88 7.45
N VAL A 225 9.60 21.15 6.44
CA VAL A 225 8.72 20.60 5.39
C VAL A 225 7.53 19.95 6.10
N ASN A 226 6.31 20.39 5.80
CA ASN A 226 5.08 19.83 6.33
C ASN A 226 5.03 18.33 6.01
N ALA A 227 5.56 17.51 6.92
CA ALA A 227 5.63 16.08 6.74
C ALA A 227 4.24 15.51 7.01
N LEU A 228 3.65 14.89 5.99
CA LEU A 228 2.43 14.10 6.15
C LEU A 228 2.60 13.08 7.29
N PRO A 229 1.53 12.67 7.99
CA PRO A 229 1.62 11.60 8.98
C PRO A 229 2.23 10.32 8.37
N PRO A 230 3.00 9.53 9.14
CA PRO A 230 3.70 8.35 8.64
C PRO A 230 2.84 7.35 7.88
N LEU A 231 1.62 7.07 8.36
CA LEU A 231 0.70 6.18 7.65
C LEU A 231 0.35 6.72 6.26
N VAL A 232 0.02 8.01 6.16
CA VAL A 232 -0.32 8.67 4.89
C VAL A 232 0.89 8.69 3.95
N GLN A 233 2.08 8.98 4.47
CA GLN A 233 3.33 8.88 3.69
C GLN A 233 3.55 7.46 3.15
N TRP A 234 3.25 6.44 3.95
CA TRP A 234 3.38 5.06 3.53
C TRP A 234 2.38 4.70 2.43
N LEU A 235 1.12 5.13 2.53
CA LEU A 235 0.11 4.95 1.47
C LEU A 235 0.54 5.64 0.16
N VAL A 236 1.08 6.86 0.24
CA VAL A 236 1.65 7.56 -0.92
C VAL A 236 2.81 6.74 -1.52
N LYS A 237 3.74 6.25 -0.71
CA LYS A 237 4.86 5.40 -1.17
C LYS A 237 4.38 4.11 -1.82
N LEU A 238 3.36 3.47 -1.26
CA LEU A 238 2.72 2.30 -1.85
C LEU A 238 2.19 2.63 -3.23
N LYS A 239 1.32 3.66 -3.34
CA LYS A 239 0.81 4.15 -4.63
C LYS A 239 1.93 4.40 -5.64
N MET A 240 2.99 5.12 -5.25
CA MET A 240 4.08 5.41 -6.17
C MET A 240 4.88 4.16 -6.58
N SER A 241 4.99 3.14 -5.73
CA SER A 241 5.58 1.86 -6.13
C SER A 241 4.71 1.10 -7.11
N ILE A 242 3.38 1.19 -7.01
CA ILE A 242 2.49 0.59 -8.01
C ILE A 242 2.61 1.33 -9.34
N VAL A 243 2.60 2.67 -9.32
CA VAL A 243 2.84 3.51 -10.52
C VAL A 243 4.19 3.17 -11.14
N ASN A 244 5.24 3.05 -10.30
CA ASN A 244 6.45 2.24 -10.46
C ASN A 244 6.42 1.20 -11.59
N LYS A 245 5.65 0.17 -11.26
CA LYS A 245 5.54 -1.07 -12.00
C LYS A 245 4.53 -0.95 -13.14
N PHE A 246 3.47 -0.16 -12.98
CA PHE A 246 2.51 0.15 -14.04
C PHE A 246 3.20 0.82 -15.24
N THR A 247 4.02 1.85 -15.03
CA THR A 247 4.72 2.52 -16.13
C THR A 247 5.71 1.60 -16.82
N LEU A 248 6.31 0.66 -16.10
CA LEU A 248 7.16 -0.38 -16.67
C LEU A 248 6.34 -1.40 -17.49
N TYR A 249 5.34 -2.05 -16.88
CA TYR A 249 4.58 -3.16 -17.48
C TYR A 249 3.76 -2.74 -18.70
N PHE A 250 3.42 -1.45 -18.78
CA PHE A 250 2.69 -0.86 -19.88
C PHE A 250 3.51 0.21 -20.61
N HIS A 251 4.84 0.17 -20.51
CA HIS A 251 5.75 1.17 -21.10
C HIS A 251 5.44 1.43 -22.58
N HIS A 252 5.32 0.37 -23.38
CA HIS A 252 5.07 0.48 -24.82
C HIS A 252 3.70 1.07 -25.12
N THR A 253 2.65 0.70 -24.36
CA THR A 253 1.32 1.31 -24.48
C THR A 253 1.37 2.80 -24.16
N LEU A 254 1.96 3.15 -23.03
CA LEU A 254 2.00 4.53 -22.56
C LEU A 254 2.79 5.42 -23.51
N MET A 255 3.89 4.92 -24.06
CA MET A 255 4.66 5.62 -25.11
C MET A 255 3.84 5.88 -26.39
N GLN A 256 2.88 5.01 -26.72
CA GLN A 256 1.99 5.19 -27.87
C GLN A 256 0.81 6.12 -27.57
N GLN A 257 0.38 6.20 -26.31
CA GLN A 257 -0.82 6.94 -25.88
C GLN A 257 -0.51 8.29 -25.23
N THR A 258 0.76 8.64 -25.06
CA THR A 258 1.20 9.92 -24.47
C THR A 258 2.24 10.59 -25.35
N THR A 259 2.42 11.90 -25.20
CA THR A 259 3.54 12.58 -25.87
C THR A 259 4.87 12.25 -25.15
N PRO A 260 6.03 12.29 -25.84
CA PRO A 260 7.32 12.04 -25.19
C PRO A 260 7.62 12.97 -24.02
N ILE A 261 7.12 14.21 -24.05
CA ILE A 261 7.28 15.19 -22.97
C ILE A 261 6.46 14.78 -21.75
N GLU A 262 5.19 14.41 -21.95
CA GLU A 262 4.32 13.94 -20.87
C GLU A 262 4.85 12.65 -20.26
N PHE A 263 5.29 11.70 -21.08
CA PHE A 263 5.86 10.44 -20.60
C PHE A 263 7.10 10.68 -19.75
N LYS A 264 8.02 11.54 -20.22
CA LYS A 264 9.21 11.92 -19.45
C LYS A 264 8.85 12.66 -18.16
N ALA A 265 7.81 13.49 -18.17
CA ALA A 265 7.32 14.17 -16.97
C ALA A 265 6.78 13.16 -15.93
N ILE A 266 6.04 12.13 -16.37
CA ILE A 266 5.54 11.05 -15.50
C ILE A 266 6.71 10.29 -14.86
N CYS A 267 7.72 9.89 -15.64
CA CYS A 267 8.86 9.13 -15.14
C CYS A 267 9.77 9.96 -14.21
N SER A 268 10.00 11.24 -14.53
CA SER A 268 10.94 12.11 -13.79
C SER A 268 10.41 12.61 -12.45
N LYS A 269 9.10 12.92 -12.33
CA LYS A 269 8.52 13.55 -11.13
C LYS A 269 8.73 12.75 -9.83
N HIS A 270 8.92 11.44 -9.95
CA HIS A 270 9.03 10.54 -8.80
C HIS A 270 10.14 9.49 -8.92
N ASN A 271 11.09 9.67 -9.85
CA ASN A 271 12.13 8.68 -10.16
C ASN A 271 11.55 7.29 -10.52
N ILE A 272 10.46 7.33 -11.30
CA ILE A 272 9.67 6.18 -11.76
C ILE A 272 10.17 5.79 -13.15
N ASP A 273 11.42 5.33 -13.21
CA ASP A 273 12.06 5.00 -14.47
C ASP A 273 12.63 3.58 -14.48
N GLY A 274 11.73 2.62 -14.28
CA GLY A 274 12.04 1.19 -14.36
C GLY A 274 12.61 0.79 -15.74
N PHE A 275 12.08 1.39 -16.82
CA PHE A 275 12.54 1.07 -18.17
C PHE A 275 13.96 1.58 -18.44
N HIS A 276 14.30 2.81 -18.05
CA HIS A 276 15.67 3.31 -18.20
C HIS A 276 16.67 2.55 -17.33
N LYS A 277 16.26 2.09 -16.14
CA LYS A 277 17.10 1.19 -15.32
C LYS A 277 17.38 -0.14 -16.02
N LEU A 278 16.36 -0.75 -16.66
CA LEU A 278 16.56 -1.97 -17.47
C LEU A 278 17.51 -1.71 -18.63
N GLN A 279 17.32 -0.61 -19.37
CA GLN A 279 18.19 -0.22 -20.47
C GLN A 279 19.63 0.04 -20.01
N GLY A 280 19.81 0.67 -18.84
CA GLY A 280 21.11 0.92 -18.24
C GLY A 280 21.84 -0.38 -17.90
N LEU A 281 21.14 -1.36 -17.30
CA LEU A 281 21.73 -2.67 -17.02
C LEU A 281 22.01 -3.47 -18.30
N GLN A 282 21.10 -3.43 -19.27
CA GLN A 282 21.29 -4.05 -20.58
C GLN A 282 22.60 -3.58 -21.21
N ARG A 283 22.82 -2.26 -21.30
CA ARG A 283 24.05 -1.67 -21.85
C ARG A 283 25.29 -1.97 -21.01
N ARG A 284 25.17 -1.91 -19.69
CA ARG A 284 26.31 -2.14 -18.77
C ARG A 284 26.91 -3.54 -18.93
N TYR A 285 26.06 -4.53 -19.20
CA TYR A 285 26.46 -5.93 -19.30
C TYR A 285 26.50 -6.45 -20.73
N ASP A 286 26.21 -5.59 -21.71
CA ASP A 286 26.11 -5.95 -23.13
C ASP A 286 25.15 -7.13 -23.37
N ALA A 287 24.01 -7.12 -22.69
CA ALA A 287 22.97 -8.12 -22.92
C ALA A 287 22.33 -7.86 -24.29
N MET A 288 22.12 -8.91 -25.09
CA MET A 288 21.46 -8.80 -26.39
C MET A 288 20.07 -8.18 -26.27
N THR A 289 19.31 -8.59 -25.25
CA THR A 289 18.04 -7.96 -24.87
C THR A 289 17.68 -8.25 -23.42
N VAL A 290 16.79 -7.43 -22.88
CA VAL A 290 16.12 -7.64 -21.60
C VAL A 290 14.62 -7.61 -21.85
N MET A 291 13.91 -8.62 -21.37
CA MET A 291 12.47 -8.81 -21.60
C MET A 291 11.71 -9.04 -20.31
N LEU A 292 10.46 -8.57 -20.28
CA LEU A 292 9.46 -9.01 -19.31
C LEU A 292 8.47 -9.93 -20.01
N LEU A 293 8.34 -11.13 -19.47
CA LEU A 293 7.44 -12.17 -19.99
C LEU A 293 6.26 -12.35 -19.04
N PHE A 294 5.05 -12.39 -19.60
CA PHE A 294 3.80 -12.66 -18.89
C PHE A 294 3.31 -14.08 -19.17
N ASP A 295 2.90 -14.79 -18.13
CA ASP A 295 2.18 -16.07 -18.21
C ASP A 295 0.65 -15.83 -18.24
N PRO A 296 -0.03 -16.03 -19.39
CA PRO A 296 -1.47 -15.86 -19.50
C PRO A 296 -2.29 -17.03 -18.95
N ALA A 297 -1.67 -18.13 -18.50
CA ALA A 297 -2.37 -19.36 -18.15
C ALA A 297 -3.42 -19.13 -17.04
N GLY A 298 -4.69 -19.43 -17.36
CA GLY A 298 -5.81 -19.28 -16.43
C GLY A 298 -6.24 -17.84 -16.16
N VAL A 299 -5.76 -16.85 -16.93
CA VAL A 299 -6.17 -15.45 -16.80
C VAL A 299 -7.08 -15.05 -17.96
N SER A 300 -8.28 -14.58 -17.63
CA SER A 300 -9.15 -13.87 -18.57
C SER A 300 -8.88 -12.37 -18.52
N ASP A 301 -9.14 -11.69 -19.65
CA ASP A 301 -9.09 -10.23 -19.76
C ASP A 301 -7.74 -9.58 -19.40
N TYR A 302 -6.63 -10.22 -19.77
CA TYR A 302 -5.29 -9.62 -19.69
C TYR A 302 -4.98 -8.82 -20.95
N GLY A 303 -4.17 -7.76 -20.82
CA GLY A 303 -3.59 -7.09 -21.96
C GLY A 303 -3.16 -5.64 -21.72
N PRO A 304 -2.40 -5.11 -22.68
CA PRO A 304 -1.82 -3.78 -22.61
C PRO A 304 -2.81 -2.64 -22.92
N ALA A 305 -4.04 -2.96 -23.34
CA ALA A 305 -5.05 -2.01 -23.78
C ALA A 305 -6.46 -2.58 -23.58
N TYR A 306 -7.47 -1.76 -23.83
CA TYR A 306 -8.88 -2.19 -23.84
C TYR A 306 -9.08 -3.25 -24.94
N GLN A 307 -9.38 -4.49 -24.55
CA GLN A 307 -9.70 -5.55 -25.49
C GLN A 307 -11.22 -5.55 -25.72
N SER A 308 -11.63 -5.41 -26.99
CA SER A 308 -13.01 -5.71 -27.37
C SER A 308 -13.31 -7.17 -27.05
N PRO A 309 -14.52 -7.53 -26.57
CA PRO A 309 -14.88 -8.92 -26.27
C PRO A 309 -14.59 -9.91 -27.41
N SER A 310 -14.69 -9.45 -28.67
CA SER A 310 -14.38 -10.22 -29.88
C SER A 310 -12.90 -10.58 -30.06
N HIS A 311 -11.97 -9.90 -29.38
CA HIS A 311 -10.53 -10.16 -29.45
C HIS A 311 -10.04 -11.22 -28.46
N ILE A 312 -10.91 -11.65 -27.52
CA ILE A 312 -10.61 -12.67 -26.52
C ILE A 312 -10.48 -14.07 -27.16
N GLU A 313 -11.21 -14.29 -28.26
CA GLU A 313 -11.28 -15.59 -28.97
C GLU A 313 -10.06 -15.87 -29.86
N ALA A 314 -9.24 -14.85 -30.20
CA ALA A 314 -8.10 -14.96 -31.11
C ALA A 314 -6.74 -14.98 -30.39
N LYS A 315 -6.67 -15.50 -29.15
CA LYS A 315 -5.43 -15.52 -28.36
C LYS A 315 -4.48 -16.62 -28.82
N SER A 316 -3.23 -16.23 -29.04
CA SER A 316 -2.10 -17.08 -29.44
C SER A 316 -1.94 -18.28 -28.50
N ALA A 317 -1.59 -19.44 -29.07
CA ALA A 317 -1.27 -20.67 -28.34
C ALA A 317 0.11 -20.63 -27.64
N GLU A 318 0.81 -19.50 -27.68
CA GLU A 318 2.11 -19.34 -27.04
C GLU A 318 1.99 -19.32 -25.50
N PRO A 319 2.87 -20.04 -24.78
CA PRO A 319 2.80 -20.17 -23.33
C PRO A 319 3.16 -18.88 -22.56
N TYR A 320 3.86 -17.93 -23.20
CA TYR A 320 4.24 -16.65 -22.59
C TYR A 320 4.13 -15.50 -23.59
N ILE A 321 3.93 -14.28 -23.09
CA ILE A 321 3.81 -13.05 -23.89
C ILE A 321 4.91 -12.07 -23.50
N ILE A 322 5.61 -11.50 -24.49
CA ILE A 322 6.59 -10.43 -24.24
C ILE A 322 5.86 -9.11 -24.00
N MET A 323 5.83 -8.65 -22.74
CA MET A 323 5.21 -7.38 -22.32
C MET A 323 6.09 -6.17 -22.66
N VAL A 324 7.38 -6.30 -22.34
CA VAL A 324 8.39 -5.25 -22.45
C VAL A 324 9.66 -5.88 -23.00
N TYR A 325 10.40 -5.14 -23.81
CA TYR A 325 11.69 -5.56 -24.33
C TYR A 325 12.59 -4.34 -24.56
N CYS A 326 13.90 -4.53 -24.41
CA CYS A 326 14.91 -3.52 -24.73
C CYS A 326 16.26 -4.17 -25.07
N PRO A 327 16.88 -3.89 -26.24
CA PRO A 327 16.34 -3.12 -27.35
C PRO A 327 15.46 -3.96 -28.30
N ILE A 328 15.69 -5.27 -28.40
CA ILE A 328 15.13 -6.12 -29.46
C ILE A 328 14.13 -7.13 -28.88
N LYS A 329 13.05 -7.38 -29.64
CA LYS A 329 12.04 -8.40 -29.31
C LYS A 329 12.43 -9.74 -29.93
N LEU A 330 12.72 -10.75 -29.12
CA LEU A 330 13.18 -12.08 -29.58
C LEU A 330 12.05 -13.10 -29.61
N LEU A 331 11.20 -13.06 -30.65
CA LEU A 331 10.10 -14.01 -30.81
C LEU A 331 10.60 -15.44 -31.10
N GLU A 332 11.65 -15.58 -31.90
CA GLU A 332 12.18 -16.90 -32.32
C GLU A 332 12.76 -17.72 -31.16
N GLN A 333 13.30 -17.06 -30.14
CA GLN A 333 13.85 -17.70 -28.94
C GLN A 333 12.80 -17.92 -27.83
N LEU A 334 11.59 -17.35 -27.98
CA LEU A 334 10.53 -17.41 -26.98
C LEU A 334 10.15 -18.86 -26.60
N PRO A 335 10.07 -19.84 -27.51
CA PRO A 335 9.81 -21.23 -27.15
C PRO A 335 10.89 -21.83 -26.24
N THR A 336 12.17 -21.55 -26.51
CA THR A 336 13.28 -22.02 -25.67
C THR A 336 13.21 -21.39 -24.28
N ILE A 337 13.00 -20.07 -24.22
CA ILE A 337 12.89 -19.35 -22.95
C ILE A 337 11.69 -19.86 -22.14
N SER A 338 10.55 -20.08 -22.79
CA SER A 338 9.33 -20.60 -22.16
C SER A 338 9.54 -21.99 -21.54
N LYS A 339 10.26 -22.86 -22.25
CA LYS A 339 10.67 -24.17 -21.74
C LYS A 339 11.59 -24.02 -20.52
N ALA A 340 12.60 -23.16 -20.59
CA ALA A 340 13.52 -22.91 -19.49
C ALA A 340 12.80 -22.38 -18.23
N ILE A 341 11.86 -21.44 -18.39
CA ILE A 341 11.03 -20.95 -17.27
C ILE A 341 10.21 -22.08 -16.65
N SER A 342 9.60 -22.93 -17.47
CA SER A 342 8.78 -24.05 -16.99
C SER A 342 9.61 -25.07 -16.21
N GLU A 343 10.78 -25.46 -16.73
CA GLU A 343 11.72 -26.39 -16.08
C GLU A 343 12.30 -25.82 -14.77
N LYS A 344 12.42 -24.50 -14.67
CA LYS A 344 12.97 -23.79 -13.50
C LYS A 344 11.91 -23.10 -12.63
N SER A 345 10.65 -23.45 -12.79
CA SER A 345 9.52 -22.78 -12.13
C SER A 345 9.63 -22.77 -10.60
N ALA A 346 10.07 -23.89 -9.99
CA ALA A 346 10.28 -23.98 -8.55
C ALA A 346 11.38 -23.02 -8.04
N ASP A 347 12.48 -22.90 -8.78
CA ASP A 347 13.59 -21.99 -8.46
C ASP A 347 13.15 -20.52 -8.60
N LEU A 348 12.38 -20.21 -9.64
CA LEU A 348 11.84 -18.88 -9.90
C LEU A 348 10.79 -18.46 -8.86
N ALA A 349 9.99 -19.41 -8.36
CA ALA A 349 9.00 -19.17 -7.31
C ALA A 349 9.63 -18.83 -5.94
N ALA A 350 10.87 -19.25 -5.69
CA ALA A 350 11.59 -18.92 -4.46
C ALA A 350 11.98 -17.44 -4.36
N MET A 351 12.13 -16.75 -5.50
CA MET A 351 12.44 -15.32 -5.60
C MET A 351 13.72 -14.86 -4.89
N ASP A 352 14.61 -15.78 -4.51
CA ASP A 352 15.83 -15.51 -3.73
C ASP A 352 17.10 -15.41 -4.58
N ARG A 353 17.07 -15.93 -5.80
CA ARG A 353 18.20 -15.94 -6.73
C ARG A 353 17.83 -15.64 -8.17
N VAL A 354 18.86 -15.39 -8.97
CA VAL A 354 18.78 -15.35 -10.43
C VAL A 354 19.09 -16.75 -10.94
N VAL A 355 18.24 -17.28 -11.82
CA VAL A 355 18.41 -18.60 -12.44
C VAL A 355 19.06 -18.42 -13.80
N CYS A 356 20.10 -19.20 -14.12
CA CYS A 356 20.71 -19.18 -15.45
C CYS A 356 20.42 -20.47 -16.22
N CYS A 357 20.24 -20.36 -17.53
CA CYS A 357 20.15 -21.49 -18.45
C CYS A 357 20.94 -21.18 -19.72
N TYR A 358 21.66 -22.17 -20.25
CA TYR A 358 22.33 -22.06 -21.54
C TYR A 358 21.61 -22.93 -22.57
N SER A 359 21.25 -22.36 -23.72
CA SER A 359 20.69 -23.09 -24.86
C SER A 359 21.80 -23.37 -25.88
N THR A 360 22.08 -24.65 -26.12
CA THR A 360 22.94 -25.07 -27.23
C THR A 360 22.29 -24.85 -28.59
N LYS A 361 20.95 -24.82 -28.66
CA LYS A 361 20.21 -24.54 -29.90
C LYS A 361 20.41 -23.09 -30.34
N ASP A 362 20.26 -22.16 -29.41
CA ASP A 362 20.29 -20.72 -29.68
C ASP A 362 21.67 -20.10 -29.40
N GLN A 363 22.63 -20.92 -28.95
CA GLN A 363 23.97 -20.51 -28.48
C GLN A 363 23.91 -19.32 -27.51
N SER A 364 22.86 -19.27 -26.69
CA SER A 364 22.50 -18.10 -25.88
C SER A 364 22.35 -18.49 -24.40
N SER A 365 22.65 -17.55 -23.52
CA SER A 365 22.41 -17.68 -22.07
C SER A 365 21.23 -16.82 -21.63
N TYR A 366 20.40 -17.37 -20.75
CA TYR A 366 19.20 -16.75 -20.19
C TYR A 366 19.33 -16.60 -18.68
N PHE A 367 19.32 -15.37 -18.18
CA PHE A 367 19.27 -15.08 -16.74
C PHE A 367 17.87 -14.62 -16.38
N MET A 368 17.23 -15.33 -15.46
CA MET A 368 15.79 -15.23 -15.19
C MET A 368 15.52 -15.00 -13.70
N THR A 369 14.53 -14.16 -13.41
CA THR A 369 14.01 -14.00 -12.04
C THR A 369 12.56 -13.53 -12.08
N SER A 370 11.75 -13.99 -11.13
CA SER A 370 10.34 -13.58 -11.03
C SER A 370 10.21 -12.19 -10.41
N LEU A 371 9.34 -11.36 -10.97
CA LEU A 371 8.96 -10.06 -10.40
C LEU A 371 7.59 -10.10 -9.73
N ASP A 372 6.69 -10.92 -10.27
CA ASP A 372 5.34 -11.21 -9.78
C ASP A 372 4.99 -12.68 -10.11
N PRO A 373 3.88 -13.24 -9.59
CA PRO A 373 3.52 -14.64 -9.84
C PRO A 373 3.47 -15.04 -11.31
N ARG A 374 3.17 -14.09 -12.20
CA ARG A 374 3.02 -14.32 -13.65
C ARG A 374 3.98 -13.52 -14.51
N VAL A 375 4.93 -12.80 -13.90
CA VAL A 375 5.86 -11.93 -14.64
C VAL A 375 7.30 -12.31 -14.34
N THR A 376 8.02 -12.71 -15.38
CA THR A 376 9.43 -13.10 -15.31
C THR A 376 10.28 -12.09 -16.08
N LEU A 377 11.34 -11.60 -15.42
CA LEU A 377 12.38 -10.79 -16.04
C LEU A 377 13.46 -11.71 -16.61
N VAL A 378 13.80 -11.51 -17.89
CA VAL A 378 14.76 -12.32 -18.63
C VAL A 378 15.83 -11.44 -19.28
N PHE A 379 17.10 -11.70 -18.98
CA PHE A 379 18.25 -11.16 -19.71
C PHE A 379 18.77 -12.22 -20.67
N VAL A 380 19.01 -11.84 -21.91
CA VAL A 380 19.51 -12.72 -22.98
C VAL A 380 20.90 -12.28 -23.40
N PHE A 381 21.82 -13.24 -23.51
CA PHE A 381 23.18 -13.05 -24.02
C PHE A 381 23.41 -14.00 -25.18
N ASP A 382 24.10 -13.54 -26.21
CA ASP A 382 24.48 -14.28 -27.43
C ASP A 382 25.73 -15.17 -27.25
N SER A 383 26.08 -15.45 -26.00
CA SER A 383 27.27 -16.19 -25.63
C SER A 383 27.01 -17.03 -24.39
N LYS A 384 27.85 -18.04 -24.17
CA LYS A 384 27.83 -18.85 -22.95
C LYS A 384 28.34 -18.02 -21.77
N LYS A 385 27.49 -17.83 -20.78
CA LYS A 385 27.74 -17.09 -19.54
C LYS A 385 27.59 -18.03 -18.34
N ASP A 386 28.44 -17.84 -17.33
CA ASP A 386 28.45 -18.67 -16.11
C ASP A 386 27.55 -18.05 -15.03
N GLU A 387 26.85 -18.88 -14.25
CA GLU A 387 26.13 -18.48 -13.03
C GLU A 387 27.02 -17.77 -12.01
N LYS A 388 28.34 -18.02 -12.07
CA LYS A 388 29.35 -17.38 -11.21
C LYS A 388 29.58 -15.89 -11.53
N GLU A 389 28.91 -15.29 -12.51
CA GLU A 389 28.91 -13.83 -12.72
C GLU A 389 28.18 -13.09 -11.59
N THR A 390 28.79 -13.08 -10.40
CA THR A 390 28.22 -12.56 -9.15
C THR A 390 27.76 -11.10 -9.26
N SER A 391 28.48 -10.27 -10.02
CA SER A 391 28.10 -8.86 -10.20
C SER A 391 26.81 -8.68 -11.01
N LEU A 392 26.62 -9.47 -12.07
CA LEU A 392 25.42 -9.45 -12.91
C LEU A 392 24.21 -9.92 -12.10
N CYS A 393 24.31 -11.10 -11.50
CA CYS A 393 23.26 -11.68 -10.67
C CYS A 393 22.86 -10.74 -9.52
N LYS A 394 23.83 -10.10 -8.86
CA LYS A 394 23.58 -9.11 -7.81
C LYS A 394 22.79 -7.90 -8.33
N ASN A 395 23.19 -7.29 -9.44
CA ASN A 395 22.51 -6.12 -9.98
C ASN A 395 21.10 -6.45 -10.52
N ILE A 396 20.91 -7.61 -11.14
CA ILE A 396 19.58 -8.11 -11.54
C ILE A 396 18.70 -8.28 -10.29
N MET A 397 19.24 -8.88 -9.23
CA MET A 397 18.50 -9.09 -7.99
C MET A 397 18.16 -7.77 -7.29
N GLU A 398 19.09 -6.82 -7.22
CA GLU A 398 18.85 -5.48 -6.67
C GLU A 398 17.73 -4.75 -7.42
N LEU A 399 17.72 -4.81 -8.76
CA LEU A 399 16.63 -4.25 -9.56
C LEU A 399 15.31 -4.98 -9.27
N SER A 400 15.34 -6.30 -9.20
CA SER A 400 14.14 -7.12 -8.94
C SER A 400 13.52 -6.80 -7.59
N VAL A 401 14.34 -6.65 -6.54
CA VAL A 401 13.92 -6.21 -5.20
C VAL A 401 13.32 -4.81 -5.22
N GLN A 402 13.84 -3.89 -6.04
CA GLN A 402 13.26 -2.54 -6.20
C GLN A 402 11.90 -2.58 -6.91
N LEU A 403 11.72 -3.48 -7.88
CA LEU A 403 10.48 -3.63 -8.64
C LEU A 403 9.41 -4.41 -7.86
N ARG A 404 9.79 -5.29 -6.95
CA ARG A 404 8.86 -6.01 -6.06
C ARG A 404 8.33 -5.08 -4.96
N THR A 405 7.02 -4.91 -4.87
CA THR A 405 6.39 -4.02 -3.88
C THR A 405 6.54 -4.53 -2.44
N SER A 406 6.60 -5.85 -2.23
CA SER A 406 6.87 -6.50 -0.93
C SER A 406 8.09 -5.90 -0.22
N ASN A 407 9.23 -5.91 -0.91
CA ASN A 407 10.52 -5.51 -0.36
C ASN A 407 10.76 -3.99 -0.45
N SER A 408 10.12 -3.30 -1.39
CA SER A 408 10.34 -1.86 -1.55
C SER A 408 9.43 -1.02 -0.67
N VAL A 409 8.26 -1.54 -0.24
CA VAL A 409 7.25 -0.78 0.51
C VAL A 409 6.68 -1.51 1.73
N PHE A 410 6.19 -2.75 1.58
CA PHE A 410 5.48 -3.43 2.69
C PHE A 410 6.38 -3.68 3.89
N CYS A 411 7.63 -4.08 3.68
CA CYS A 411 8.62 -4.22 4.76
C CYS A 411 9.00 -2.87 5.43
N LYS A 412 8.63 -1.73 4.83
CA LYS A 412 8.88 -0.37 5.36
C LYS A 412 7.69 0.20 6.12
N LEU A 413 6.64 -0.61 6.39
CA LEU A 413 5.58 -0.26 7.34
C LEU A 413 6.15 0.01 8.73
N LYS A 414 7.23 -0.66 9.09
CA LYS A 414 8.00 -0.31 10.28
C LYS A 414 8.81 0.95 10.00
N LEU A 415 8.52 2.02 10.74
CA LEU A 415 9.41 3.16 10.80
C LEU A 415 10.75 2.69 11.38
N ASN A 416 11.82 2.76 10.57
CA ASN A 416 13.15 2.75 11.12
C ASN A 416 13.28 4.06 11.92
N ASN A 417 13.14 3.98 13.24
CA ASN A 417 13.68 5.02 14.12
C ASN A 417 15.19 5.04 13.85
N LYS A 418 15.62 5.98 13.01
CA LYS A 418 17.03 6.31 12.88
C LYS A 418 17.51 6.96 14.16
#